data_AF-A0A966FJE6-F1
#
_entry.id   AF-A0A966FJE6-F1
#
_cell.length_a   1.000
_cell.length_b   1.000
_cell.length_c   1.000
_cell.angle_alpha   90.00
_cell.angle_beta   90.00
_cell.angle_gamma   90.00
#
_symmetry.space_group_name_H-M   'P 1'
#
loop_
_entity.id
_entity.type
_entity.pdbx_description
1 polymer ?
#
loop_
_entity_poly.entity_id
_entity_poly.type
_entity_poly.pdbx_seq_one_letter_code
_entity_poly.pdbx_strand_id
1 'polypeptide(L)'
;MKDKKRHERTRAQESTNAIERMYITMRHLFNRGFYKPMGISGETLRQSLLLLRPEIYGSIGDEKAELNGLLYVIERLPQGIEECTFINLTSDEGYSNSHFKPIIPEKRRRNCYRIDSEQMNIEITRGRSEIYDILTHLTFLFIESHKISKRVLIDEIGSTTRDWVKLESAVLSRKKLTQQEREIAITHMANILGRTFNEL
;
A
#
# COMPACT_ATOMS: atom_id res chain seq x y z
N MET A 1 -9.37 50.66 -1.21
CA MET A 1 -8.65 49.47 -0.68
C MET A 1 -8.25 48.61 -1.87
N LYS A 2 -6.94 48.41 -2.11
CA LYS A 2 -6.48 47.48 -3.15
C LYS A 2 -6.77 46.05 -2.68
N ASP A 3 -7.60 45.31 -3.41
CA ASP A 3 -7.74 43.88 -3.23
C ASP A 3 -6.37 43.22 -3.32
N LYS A 4 -5.88 42.71 -2.19
CA LYS A 4 -4.75 41.78 -2.17
C LYS A 4 -5.24 40.52 -2.88
N LYS A 5 -4.93 40.39 -4.18
CA LYS A 5 -5.03 39.10 -4.88
C LYS A 5 -4.33 38.06 -4.01
N ARG A 6 -5.08 37.14 -3.40
CA ARG A 6 -4.50 35.95 -2.78
C ARG A 6 -3.72 35.25 -3.89
N HIS A 7 -2.40 35.21 -3.74
CA HIS A 7 -1.57 34.49 -4.69
C HIS A 7 -1.82 33.00 -4.45
N GLU A 8 -2.78 32.44 -5.18
CA GLU A 8 -3.04 31.01 -5.15
C GLU A 8 -1.81 30.30 -5.73
N ARG A 9 -1.42 29.21 -5.07
CA ARG A 9 -0.27 28.42 -5.50
C ARG A 9 -0.65 27.66 -6.76
N THR A 10 0.29 27.54 -7.68
CA THR A 10 0.07 26.71 -8.87
C THR A 10 0.21 25.23 -8.49
N ARG A 11 -0.47 24.35 -9.23
CA ARG A 11 -0.34 22.89 -9.06
C ARG A 11 1.13 22.43 -9.09
N ALA A 12 1.94 23.02 -9.96
CA ALA A 12 3.38 22.73 -10.02
C ALA A 12 4.10 23.08 -8.72
N GLN A 13 3.80 24.24 -8.12
CA GLN A 13 4.36 24.61 -6.81
C GLN A 13 3.88 23.66 -5.71
N GLU A 14 2.63 23.22 -5.74
CA GLU A 14 2.11 22.25 -4.77
C GLU A 14 2.78 20.88 -4.90
N SER A 15 2.97 20.37 -6.12
CA SER A 15 3.70 19.13 -6.39
C SER A 15 5.15 19.21 -5.90
N THR A 16 5.89 20.29 -6.21
CA THR A 16 7.27 20.45 -5.74
C THR A 16 7.35 20.46 -4.22
N ASN A 17 6.47 21.22 -3.56
CA ASN A 17 6.41 21.26 -2.10
C ASN A 17 6.06 19.88 -1.49
N ALA A 18 5.19 19.11 -2.14
CA ALA A 18 4.84 17.75 -1.71
C ALA A 18 6.05 16.82 -1.77
N ILE A 19 6.79 16.84 -2.88
CA ILE A 19 8.00 16.04 -3.09
C ILE A 19 9.06 16.39 -2.03
N GLU A 20 9.33 17.67 -1.82
CA GLU A 20 10.28 18.13 -0.80
C GLU A 20 9.86 17.68 0.60
N ARG A 21 8.57 17.82 0.93
CA ARG A 21 8.02 17.39 2.22
C ARG A 21 8.16 15.88 2.42
N MET A 22 7.87 15.08 1.39
CA MET A 22 8.07 13.62 1.44
C MET A 22 9.54 13.30 1.68
N TYR A 23 10.45 13.89 0.91
CA TYR A 23 11.88 13.65 1.02
C TYR A 23 12.42 13.99 2.42
N ILE A 24 12.06 15.17 2.95
CA ILE A 24 12.45 15.58 4.31
C ILE A 24 11.90 14.60 5.35
N THR A 25 10.62 14.23 5.24
CA THR A 25 9.97 13.30 6.17
C THR A 25 10.65 11.92 6.16
N MET A 26 10.92 11.37 4.98
CA MET A 26 11.61 10.09 4.83
C MET A 26 13.05 10.15 5.37
N ARG A 27 13.76 11.27 5.18
CA ARG A 27 15.09 11.47 5.76
C ARG A 27 15.06 11.46 7.30
N HIS A 28 14.05 12.09 7.91
CA HIS A 28 13.87 12.04 9.36
C HIS A 28 13.54 10.63 9.85
N LEU A 29 12.68 9.90 9.13
CA LEU A 29 12.37 8.51 9.44
C LEU A 29 13.60 7.62 9.37
N PHE A 30 14.42 7.78 8.33
CA PHE A 30 15.68 7.07 8.18
C PHE A 30 16.61 7.30 9.37
N ASN A 31 16.80 8.55 9.80
CA ASN A 31 17.63 8.86 10.97
C ASN A 31 17.04 8.32 12.29
N ARG A 32 15.72 8.19 12.37
CA ARG A 32 15.01 7.66 13.55
C ARG A 32 15.06 6.14 13.63
N GLY A 33 15.17 5.45 12.49
CA GLY A 33 15.26 4.00 12.40
C GLY A 33 13.93 3.24 12.51
N PHE A 34 12.78 3.93 12.57
CA PHE A 34 11.48 3.25 12.53
C PHE A 34 10.38 4.10 11.90
N TYR A 35 9.36 3.42 11.36
CA TYR A 35 8.20 4.00 10.71
C TYR A 35 6.90 3.45 11.30
N LYS A 36 5.94 4.35 11.56
CA LYS A 36 4.57 4.00 11.95
C LYS A 36 3.60 4.65 10.96
N PRO A 37 2.86 3.88 10.14
CA PRO A 37 1.95 4.41 9.12
C PRO A 37 0.90 5.40 9.65
N MET A 38 0.40 5.17 10.87
CA MET A 38 -0.56 6.05 11.55
C MET A 38 0.08 7.07 12.49
N GLY A 39 1.41 7.19 12.49
CA GLY A 39 2.13 8.24 13.21
C GLY A 39 2.18 9.55 12.44
N ILE A 40 2.71 10.61 13.07
CA ILE A 40 2.84 11.95 12.48
C ILE A 40 3.55 11.93 11.11
N SER A 41 4.65 11.18 11.00
CA SER A 41 5.39 11.05 9.74
C SER A 41 4.60 10.27 8.69
N GLY A 42 3.86 9.24 9.09
CA GLY A 42 3.00 8.47 8.18
C GLY A 42 1.84 9.30 7.64
N GLU A 43 1.18 10.10 8.50
CA GLU A 43 0.19 11.09 8.08
C GLU A 43 0.78 12.05 7.05
N THR A 44 1.97 12.58 7.33
CA THR A 44 2.65 13.52 6.43
C THR A 44 2.95 12.91 5.07
N LEU A 45 3.40 11.65 5.03
CA LEU A 45 3.63 10.92 3.78
C LEU A 45 2.33 10.67 3.02
N ARG A 46 1.26 10.24 3.70
CA ARG A 46 -0.05 10.00 3.06
C ARG A 46 -0.60 11.28 2.44
N GLN A 47 -0.62 12.39 3.17
CA GLN A 47 -1.09 13.68 2.66
C GLN A 47 -0.27 14.16 1.48
N SER A 48 1.05 14.01 1.54
CA SER A 48 1.93 14.43 0.44
C SER A 48 1.73 13.55 -0.80
N LEU A 49 1.52 12.24 -0.64
CA LEU A 49 1.27 11.33 -1.75
C LEU A 49 -0.10 11.59 -2.40
N LEU A 50 -1.13 11.86 -1.59
CA LEU A 50 -2.47 12.26 -2.05
C LEU A 50 -2.46 13.62 -2.77
N LEU A 51 -1.63 14.56 -2.33
CA LEU A 51 -1.44 15.85 -3.00
C LEU A 51 -0.69 15.67 -4.32
N LEU A 52 0.37 14.86 -4.31
CA LEU A 52 1.22 14.64 -5.48
C LEU A 52 0.47 13.91 -6.61
N ARG A 53 -0.39 12.94 -6.26
CA ARG A 53 -1.09 12.03 -7.20
C ARG A 53 -0.17 11.53 -8.31
N PRO A 54 0.90 10.77 -7.98
CA PRO A 54 1.81 10.25 -8.99
C PRO A 54 1.07 9.43 -10.04
N GLU A 55 1.52 9.52 -11.29
CA GLU A 55 0.90 8.80 -12.42
C GLU A 55 0.83 7.28 -12.18
N ILE A 56 1.86 6.71 -11.55
CA ILE A 56 1.91 5.28 -11.19
C ILE A 56 0.81 4.85 -10.20
N TYR A 57 0.18 5.80 -9.52
CA TYR A 57 -0.94 5.59 -8.59
C TYR A 57 -2.19 6.35 -9.05
N GLY A 58 -2.40 6.47 -10.37
CA GLY A 58 -3.48 7.20 -11.05
C GLY A 58 -4.64 7.75 -10.20
N SER A 59 -5.53 6.86 -9.73
CA SER A 59 -6.75 7.17 -8.96
C SER A 59 -6.59 7.09 -7.44
N ILE A 60 -5.36 7.27 -6.91
CA ILE A 60 -5.09 7.29 -5.46
C ILE A 60 -5.96 8.31 -4.70
N GLY A 61 -6.30 9.44 -5.31
CA GLY A 61 -7.17 10.46 -4.72
C GLY A 61 -8.66 10.19 -4.84
N ASP A 62 -9.08 9.12 -5.50
CA ASP A 62 -10.49 8.78 -5.70
C ASP A 62 -10.98 7.81 -4.61
N GLU A 63 -12.29 7.73 -4.41
CA GLU A 63 -12.91 6.81 -3.44
C GLU A 63 -12.89 5.33 -3.89
N LYS A 64 -12.57 5.07 -5.17
CA LYS A 64 -12.41 3.71 -5.71
C LYS A 64 -10.97 3.22 -5.52
N ALA A 65 -10.79 1.90 -5.41
CA ALA A 65 -9.47 1.30 -5.28
C ALA A 65 -8.65 1.46 -6.57
N GLU A 66 -7.36 1.75 -6.47
CA GLU A 66 -6.44 1.94 -7.60
C GLU A 66 -5.78 0.61 -8.03
N LEU A 67 -6.38 -0.06 -9.01
CA LEU A 67 -5.98 -1.41 -9.45
C LEU A 67 -4.58 -1.46 -10.07
N ASN A 68 -4.21 -0.49 -10.91
CA ASN A 68 -2.90 -0.50 -11.57
C ASN A 68 -1.78 -0.23 -10.55
N GLY A 69 -2.03 0.67 -9.60
CA GLY A 69 -1.11 0.92 -8.48
C GLY A 69 -0.95 -0.31 -7.58
N LEU A 70 -2.03 -1.03 -7.28
CA LEU A 70 -1.98 -2.28 -6.52
C LEU A 70 -1.16 -3.35 -7.26
N LEU A 71 -1.38 -3.54 -8.55
CA LEU A 71 -0.59 -4.44 -9.38
C LEU A 71 0.90 -4.04 -9.38
N TYR A 72 1.19 -2.76 -9.58
CA TYR A 72 2.56 -2.23 -9.57
C TYR A 72 3.30 -2.52 -8.26
N VAL A 73 2.60 -2.42 -7.12
CA VAL A 73 3.16 -2.66 -5.78
C VAL A 73 3.34 -4.15 -5.48
N ILE A 74 2.38 -4.99 -5.85
CA ILE A 74 2.47 -6.45 -5.66
C ILE A 74 3.70 -7.03 -6.38
N GLU A 75 4.04 -6.52 -7.55
CA GLU A 75 5.24 -6.93 -8.28
C GLU A 75 6.58 -6.53 -7.61
N ARG A 76 6.54 -5.62 -6.61
CA ARG A 76 7.72 -4.99 -5.99
C ARG A 76 7.89 -5.28 -4.51
N LEU A 77 6.81 -5.62 -3.81
CA LEU A 77 6.85 -6.03 -2.41
C LEU A 77 6.81 -7.57 -2.30
N PRO A 78 7.38 -8.16 -1.24
CA PRO A 78 7.29 -9.59 -1.01
C PRO A 78 5.85 -10.02 -0.73
N GLN A 79 5.47 -11.19 -1.27
CA GLN A 79 4.18 -11.81 -0.98
C GLN A 79 4.01 -12.07 0.52
N GLY A 80 2.82 -11.79 1.06
CA GLY A 80 2.50 -11.98 2.47
C GLY A 80 2.97 -10.84 3.39
N ILE A 81 3.50 -9.74 2.82
CA ILE A 81 3.87 -8.55 3.59
C ILE A 81 2.67 -7.92 4.30
N GLU A 82 1.48 -8.04 3.70
CA GLU A 82 0.21 -7.54 4.22
C GLU A 82 -0.27 -8.26 5.48
N GLU A 83 0.26 -9.46 5.75
CA GLU A 83 -0.02 -10.22 6.97
C GLU A 83 0.94 -9.88 8.11
N CYS A 84 2.01 -9.13 7.82
CA CYS A 84 3.08 -8.85 8.77
C CYS A 84 2.84 -7.51 9.50
N THR A 85 2.98 -7.52 10.82
CA THR A 85 2.95 -6.32 11.67
C THR A 85 4.28 -5.58 11.63
N PHE A 86 5.39 -6.31 11.49
CA PHE A 86 6.75 -5.78 11.48
C PHE A 86 7.42 -6.00 10.13
N ILE A 87 7.94 -4.92 9.56
CA ILE A 87 8.69 -4.95 8.30
C ILE A 87 10.08 -4.38 8.58
N ASN A 88 11.08 -5.24 8.60
CA ASN A 88 12.46 -4.88 8.89
C ASN A 88 13.24 -4.71 7.59
N LEU A 89 13.86 -3.54 7.42
CA LEU A 89 14.74 -3.26 6.30
C LEU A 89 16.18 -3.52 6.76
N THR A 90 16.80 -4.57 6.24
CA THR A 90 18.08 -5.11 6.74
C THR A 90 19.10 -5.19 5.61
N SER A 91 20.39 -5.27 5.94
CA SER A 91 21.40 -5.70 4.97
C SER A 91 21.31 -7.20 4.73
N ASP A 92 22.21 -7.76 3.92
CA ASP A 92 22.41 -9.21 3.90
C ASP A 92 22.91 -9.68 5.28
N GLU A 93 22.03 -10.33 6.04
CA GLU A 93 22.30 -10.89 7.37
C GLU A 93 22.61 -12.41 7.30
N GLY A 94 22.76 -12.98 6.10
CA GLY A 94 23.10 -14.38 5.92
C GLY A 94 21.93 -15.36 6.08
N TYR A 95 20.68 -14.88 6.02
CA TYR A 95 19.48 -15.73 6.07
C TYR A 95 19.45 -16.81 4.98
N SER A 96 20.12 -16.56 3.86
CA SER A 96 20.34 -17.51 2.76
C SER A 96 21.03 -18.82 3.20
N ASN A 97 21.76 -18.81 4.32
CA ASN A 97 22.42 -19.99 4.89
C ASN A 97 21.56 -20.73 5.92
N SER A 98 20.32 -20.31 6.12
CA SER A 98 19.38 -20.89 7.10
C SER A 98 18.23 -21.64 6.41
N HIS A 99 17.21 -22.00 7.18
CA HIS A 99 15.99 -22.65 6.71
C HIS A 99 15.00 -21.69 6.04
N PHE A 100 15.23 -20.37 6.13
CA PHE A 100 14.36 -19.36 5.54
C PHE A 100 14.41 -19.43 4.02
N LYS A 101 13.25 -19.53 3.38
CA LYS A 101 13.13 -19.51 1.93
C LYS A 101 13.07 -18.07 1.44
N PRO A 102 13.89 -17.67 0.46
CA PRO A 102 13.85 -16.32 -0.09
C PRO A 102 12.53 -16.09 -0.85
N ILE A 103 11.89 -14.96 -0.57
CA ILE A 103 10.76 -14.40 -1.32
C ILE A 103 11.33 -13.28 -2.19
N ILE A 104 11.29 -13.43 -3.51
CA ILE A 104 11.89 -12.47 -4.44
C ILE A 104 10.78 -11.80 -5.26
N PRO A 105 10.51 -10.50 -5.06
CA PRO A 105 9.53 -9.78 -5.87
C PRO A 105 10.00 -9.67 -7.33
N GLU A 106 9.09 -9.86 -8.28
CA GLU A 106 9.40 -10.00 -9.71
C GLU A 106 10.18 -8.80 -10.30
N LYS A 107 9.83 -7.58 -9.88
CA LYS A 107 10.44 -6.34 -10.40
C LYS A 107 11.52 -5.78 -9.50
N ARG A 108 11.43 -5.94 -8.17
CA ARG A 108 12.48 -5.48 -7.22
C ARG A 108 13.73 -6.36 -7.31
N ARG A 109 13.55 -7.69 -7.44
CA ARG A 109 14.62 -8.69 -7.63
C ARG A 109 15.66 -8.73 -6.50
N ARG A 110 15.19 -8.61 -5.26
CA ARG A 110 16.02 -8.65 -4.05
C ARG A 110 15.35 -9.54 -3.02
N ASN A 111 16.15 -10.26 -2.23
CA ASN A 111 15.59 -11.22 -1.31
C ASN A 111 14.82 -10.52 -0.20
N CYS A 112 13.75 -11.19 0.19
CA CYS A 112 13.01 -10.93 1.41
C CYS A 112 12.84 -12.27 2.12
N TYR A 113 12.69 -12.26 3.43
CA TYR A 113 12.45 -13.47 4.21
C TYR A 113 11.31 -13.23 5.17
N ARG A 114 10.37 -14.15 5.18
CA ARG A 114 9.39 -14.21 6.25
C ARG A 114 10.02 -14.92 7.44
N ILE A 115 10.15 -14.20 8.56
CA ILE A 115 10.78 -14.73 9.77
C ILE A 115 9.76 -15.52 10.58
N ASP A 116 8.55 -14.98 10.73
CA ASP A 116 7.42 -15.63 11.40
C ASP A 116 6.08 -15.11 10.85
N SER A 117 4.98 -15.33 11.56
CA SER A 117 3.65 -14.87 11.15
C SER A 117 3.53 -13.35 11.09
N GLU A 118 4.32 -12.62 11.88
CA GLU A 118 4.19 -11.17 12.07
C GLU A 118 5.35 -10.37 11.46
N GLN A 119 6.48 -11.00 11.13
CA GLN A 119 7.68 -10.30 10.71
C GLN A 119 8.14 -10.67 9.29
N MET A 120 8.32 -9.64 8.47
CA MET A 120 8.97 -9.68 7.15
C MET A 120 10.30 -8.93 7.18
N ASN A 121 11.38 -9.57 6.75
CA ASN A 121 12.67 -8.92 6.52
C ASN A 121 12.87 -8.68 5.02
N ILE A 122 13.28 -7.47 4.66
CA ILE A 122 13.53 -7.04 3.28
C ILE A 122 15.01 -6.64 3.18
N GLU A 123 15.79 -7.36 2.38
CA GLU A 123 17.20 -7.00 2.16
C GLU A 123 17.28 -5.70 1.34
N ILE A 124 18.12 -4.76 1.77
CA ILE A 124 18.41 -3.49 1.13
C ILE A 124 19.83 -3.49 0.60
N THR A 125 19.99 -3.12 -0.68
CA THR A 125 21.29 -3.12 -1.36
C THR A 125 21.65 -1.78 -1.99
N ARG A 126 20.64 -0.95 -2.33
CA ARG A 126 20.84 0.37 -2.96
C ARG A 126 20.69 1.54 -1.99
N GLY A 127 20.67 1.26 -0.69
CA GLY A 127 20.63 2.26 0.36
C GLY A 127 19.31 3.04 0.37
N ARG A 128 19.39 4.38 0.47
CA ARG A 128 18.24 5.23 0.81
C ARG A 128 17.14 5.26 -0.25
N SER A 129 17.47 5.22 -1.54
CA SER A 129 16.47 5.28 -2.60
C SER A 129 15.51 4.09 -2.55
N GLU A 130 16.05 2.90 -2.32
CA GLU A 130 15.25 1.67 -2.17
C GLU A 130 14.33 1.72 -0.95
N ILE A 131 14.79 2.31 0.15
CA ILE A 131 13.96 2.54 1.35
C ILE A 131 12.82 3.51 1.03
N TYR A 132 13.08 4.59 0.28
CA TYR A 132 12.06 5.57 -0.10
C TYR A 132 10.99 4.96 -1.01
N ASP A 133 11.37 4.10 -1.95
CA ASP A 133 10.43 3.37 -2.80
C ASP A 133 9.53 2.45 -1.96
N ILE A 134 10.13 1.65 -1.06
CA ILE A 134 9.38 0.76 -0.16
C ILE A 134 8.41 1.56 0.73
N LEU A 135 8.87 2.65 1.35
CA LEU A 135 8.01 3.50 2.18
C LEU A 135 6.86 4.10 1.36
N THR A 136 7.11 4.47 0.11
CA THR A 136 6.08 5.00 -0.78
C THR A 136 5.05 3.92 -1.12
N HIS A 137 5.49 2.69 -1.44
CA HIS A 137 4.60 1.56 -1.71
C HIS A 137 3.75 1.18 -0.50
N LEU A 138 4.36 1.11 0.69
CA LEU A 138 3.63 0.86 1.92
C LEU A 138 2.63 1.99 2.21
N THR A 139 3.04 3.24 2.06
CA THR A 139 2.12 4.39 2.24
C THR A 139 0.93 4.29 1.29
N PHE A 140 1.16 3.91 0.02
CA PHE A 140 0.09 3.64 -0.95
C PHE A 140 -0.83 2.51 -0.49
N LEU A 141 -0.29 1.36 -0.06
CA LEU A 141 -1.11 0.25 0.45
C LEU A 141 -1.98 0.65 1.64
N PHE A 142 -1.48 1.48 2.55
CA PHE A 142 -2.28 1.99 3.67
C PHE A 142 -3.40 2.94 3.23
N ILE A 143 -3.18 3.74 2.18
CA ILE A 143 -4.24 4.57 1.60
C ILE A 143 -5.32 3.68 0.98
N GLU A 144 -4.93 2.67 0.20
CA GLU A 144 -5.88 1.76 -0.44
C GLU A 144 -6.62 0.87 0.58
N SER A 145 -5.95 0.39 1.63
CA SER A 145 -6.59 -0.37 2.69
C SER A 145 -7.66 0.45 3.42
N HIS A 146 -7.43 1.75 3.62
CA HIS A 146 -8.43 2.66 4.19
C HIS A 146 -9.64 2.85 3.27
N LYS A 147 -9.45 2.90 1.95
CA LYS A 147 -10.58 2.95 1.00
C LYS A 147 -11.45 1.70 1.09
N ILE A 148 -10.81 0.53 1.13
CA ILE A 148 -11.51 -0.76 1.27
C ILE A 148 -12.22 -0.81 2.63
N SER A 149 -11.50 -0.48 3.70
CA SER A 149 -12.03 -0.45 5.07
C SER A 149 -13.26 0.44 5.20
N LYS A 150 -13.25 1.65 4.61
CA LYS A 150 -14.38 2.59 4.64
C LYS A 150 -15.63 2.04 3.96
N ARG A 151 -15.48 1.13 2.98
CA ARG A 151 -16.60 0.49 2.27
C ARG A 151 -17.07 -0.79 2.93
N VAL A 152 -16.20 -1.44 3.70
CA VAL A 152 -16.43 -2.78 4.26
C VAL A 152 -16.86 -2.74 5.72
N LEU A 153 -16.27 -1.86 6.54
CA LEU A 153 -16.61 -1.77 7.96
C LEU A 153 -17.92 -1.03 8.18
N ILE A 154 -18.80 -1.62 8.99
CA ILE A 154 -20.10 -1.04 9.39
C ILE A 154 -19.95 -0.27 10.69
N ASP A 155 -19.14 -0.78 11.62
CA ASP A 155 -18.92 -0.20 12.95
C ASP A 155 -17.46 -0.34 13.39
N GLU A 156 -17.13 0.29 14.52
CA GLU A 156 -15.80 0.24 15.12
C GLU A 156 -15.50 -1.08 15.84
N ILE A 157 -16.51 -1.96 15.98
CA ILE A 157 -16.41 -3.27 16.63
C ILE A 157 -15.92 -4.34 15.62
N GLY A 158 -15.88 -4.00 14.34
CA GLY A 158 -15.35 -4.84 13.26
C GLY A 158 -16.41 -5.56 12.45
N SER A 159 -17.69 -5.21 12.58
CA SER A 159 -18.74 -5.77 11.74
C SER A 159 -18.53 -5.37 10.28
N THR A 160 -18.65 -6.34 9.35
CA THR A 160 -18.40 -6.12 7.92
C THR A 160 -19.67 -6.21 7.09
N THR A 161 -19.67 -5.58 5.90
CA THR A 161 -20.75 -5.70 4.92
C THR A 161 -21.01 -7.14 4.47
N ARG A 162 -22.23 -7.41 4.01
CA ARG A 162 -22.61 -8.70 3.42
C ARG A 162 -21.69 -9.09 2.26
N ASP A 163 -21.30 -8.13 1.43
CA ASP A 163 -20.42 -8.37 0.27
C ASP A 163 -19.05 -8.91 0.73
N TRP A 164 -18.50 -8.36 1.81
CA TRP A 164 -17.23 -8.85 2.40
C TRP A 164 -17.35 -10.28 2.89
N VAL A 165 -18.40 -10.60 3.68
CA VAL A 165 -18.63 -11.96 4.20
C VAL A 165 -18.78 -12.97 3.07
N LYS A 166 -19.45 -12.58 1.96
CA LYS A 166 -19.60 -13.45 0.79
C LYS A 166 -18.28 -13.66 0.05
N LEU A 167 -17.50 -12.60 -0.14
CA LEU A 167 -16.18 -12.69 -0.76
C LEU A 167 -15.23 -13.55 0.10
N GLU A 168 -15.19 -13.32 1.41
CA GLU A 168 -14.40 -14.10 2.36
C GLU A 168 -14.77 -15.58 2.31
N SER A 169 -16.07 -15.91 2.34
CA SER A 169 -16.55 -17.30 2.21
C SER A 169 -16.09 -17.96 0.90
N ALA A 170 -16.07 -17.20 -0.20
CA ALA A 170 -15.62 -17.70 -1.50
C ALA A 170 -14.10 -17.92 -1.53
N VAL A 171 -13.31 -17.01 -0.95
CA VAL A 171 -11.84 -17.07 -0.90
C VAL A 171 -11.34 -18.16 0.06
N LEU A 172 -11.99 -18.32 1.22
CA LEU A 172 -11.63 -19.36 2.21
C LEU A 172 -12.12 -20.76 1.82
N SER A 173 -12.98 -20.87 0.81
CA SER A 173 -13.43 -22.16 0.30
C SER A 173 -12.25 -22.94 -0.28
N ARG A 174 -12.01 -24.14 0.24
CA ARG A 174 -11.01 -25.07 -0.30
C ARG A 174 -11.43 -25.72 -1.63
N LYS A 175 -12.66 -25.46 -2.09
CA LYS A 175 -13.20 -26.02 -3.34
C LYS A 175 -12.91 -25.08 -4.49
N LYS A 176 -12.63 -25.67 -5.66
CA LYS A 176 -12.53 -24.89 -6.90
C LYS A 176 -13.92 -24.31 -7.21
N LEU A 177 -14.01 -22.98 -7.20
CA LEU A 177 -15.23 -22.27 -7.57
C LEU A 177 -15.59 -22.55 -9.04
N THR A 178 -16.86 -22.83 -9.28
CA THR A 178 -17.48 -22.85 -10.61
C THR A 178 -17.44 -21.47 -11.26
N GLN A 179 -17.67 -21.39 -12.58
CA GLN A 179 -17.71 -20.11 -13.28
C GLN A 179 -18.76 -19.15 -12.67
N GLN A 180 -19.95 -19.67 -12.39
CA GLN A 180 -21.03 -18.90 -11.77
C GLN A 180 -20.64 -18.38 -10.38
N GLU A 181 -20.02 -19.21 -9.54
CA GLU A 181 -19.55 -18.78 -8.21
C GLU A 181 -18.44 -17.73 -8.29
N ARG A 182 -17.55 -17.83 -9.28
CA ARG A 182 -16.51 -16.82 -9.54
C ARG A 182 -17.11 -15.48 -9.94
N GLU A 183 -18.08 -15.47 -10.86
CA GLU A 183 -18.75 -14.25 -11.29
C GLU A 183 -19.48 -13.56 -10.14
N ILE A 184 -20.11 -14.34 -9.25
CA ILE A 184 -20.71 -13.83 -8.01
C ILE A 184 -19.64 -13.21 -7.09
N ALA A 185 -18.51 -13.91 -6.87
CA ALA A 185 -17.41 -13.39 -6.05
C ALA A 185 -16.80 -12.10 -6.63
N ILE A 186 -16.59 -12.05 -7.94
CA ILE A 186 -16.08 -10.85 -8.65
C ILE A 186 -17.09 -9.70 -8.52
N THR A 187 -18.39 -9.96 -8.57
CA THR A 187 -19.42 -8.92 -8.37
C THR A 187 -19.34 -8.30 -6.97
N HIS A 188 -19.19 -9.13 -5.92
CA HIS A 188 -19.00 -8.62 -4.56
C HIS A 188 -17.68 -7.85 -4.43
N MET A 189 -16.59 -8.34 -5.04
CA MET A 189 -15.30 -7.66 -5.07
C MET A 189 -15.39 -6.29 -5.78
N ALA A 190 -16.08 -6.22 -6.93
CA ALA A 190 -16.30 -5.01 -7.69
C ALA A 190 -16.96 -3.91 -6.82
N ASN A 191 -18.01 -4.28 -6.08
CA ASN A 191 -18.68 -3.38 -5.14
C ASN A 191 -17.72 -2.88 -4.03
N ILE A 192 -16.97 -3.80 -3.41
CA ILE A 192 -15.99 -3.51 -2.35
C ILE A 192 -14.91 -2.55 -2.85
N LEU A 193 -14.43 -2.73 -4.09
CA LEU A 193 -13.38 -1.89 -4.67
C LEU A 193 -13.93 -0.61 -5.31
N GLY A 194 -15.25 -0.47 -5.47
CA GLY A 194 -15.86 0.62 -6.22
C GLY A 194 -15.51 0.61 -7.70
N ARG A 195 -15.31 -0.59 -8.24
CA ARG A 195 -14.97 -0.87 -9.64
C ARG A 195 -16.13 -1.59 -10.30
N THR A 196 -16.16 -1.53 -11.61
CA THR A 196 -17.14 -2.29 -12.40
C THR A 196 -16.67 -3.73 -12.57
N PHE A 197 -17.61 -4.64 -12.83
CA PHE A 197 -17.29 -6.04 -13.14
C PHE A 197 -16.32 -6.17 -14.32
N ASN A 198 -16.44 -5.32 -15.34
CA ASN A 198 -15.58 -5.35 -16.53
C ASN A 198 -14.14 -4.86 -16.27
N GLU A 199 -13.89 -4.17 -15.16
CA GLU A 199 -12.55 -3.71 -14.76
C GLU A 199 -11.75 -4.79 -14.00
N LEU A 200 -12.40 -5.89 -13.59
CA LEU A 200 -11.82 -7.00 -12.80
C LEU A 200 -11.76 -8.30 -13.61
#